data_AF-A0A9E4SVA3-F1
#
_entry.id   AF-A0A9E4SVA3-F1
#
_cell.length_a   1.000
_cell.length_b   1.000
_cell.length_c   1.000
_cell.angle_alpha   90.00
_cell.angle_beta   90.00
_cell.angle_gamma   90.00
#
_symmetry.space_group_name_H-M   'P 1'
#
loop_
_entity.id
_entity.type
_entity.pdbx_description
1 polymer ?
#
loop_
_entity_poly.entity_id
_entity_poly.type
_entity_poly.pdbx_seq_one_letter_code
_entity_poly.pdbx_strand_id
1 'polypeptide(L)' 'MPSAWLRKAVHDDIISSGKYKIQEANFQPASLDLSLGEKAYSLVCSFLPLTCSVENKLPELQISEIDIRDGAIL' A
#
# COMPACT_ATOMS: atom_id res chain seq x y z
N MET A 1 4.31 11.05 15.49
CA MET A 1 3.04 10.68 16.16
C MET A 1 3.30 9.42 16.96
N PRO A 2 2.97 9.34 18.26
CA PRO A 2 3.14 8.10 19.03
C PRO A 2 2.24 6.97 18.52
N SER A 3 2.70 5.72 18.63
CA SER A 3 1.96 4.53 18.14
C SER A 3 0.55 4.39 18.70
N ALA A 4 0.29 4.88 19.91
CA ALA A 4 -1.04 4.90 20.52
C ALA A 4 -2.09 5.64 19.66
N TRP A 5 -1.69 6.71 18.97
CA TRP A 5 -2.59 7.44 18.07
C TRP A 5 -2.89 6.66 16.80
N LEU A 6 -1.91 5.96 16.24
CA LEU A 6 -2.09 5.10 15.08
C LEU A 6 -3.06 3.96 15.40
N ARG A 7 -2.94 3.35 16.59
CA ARG A 7 -3.87 2.31 17.06
C ARG A 7 -5.30 2.82 17.17
N LYS A 8 -5.47 4.02 17.72
CA LYS A 8 -6.78 4.66 17.79
C LYS A 8 -7.35 4.98 16.40
N ALA A 9 -6.53 5.51 15.49
CA ALA A 9 -6.96 5.79 14.12
C ALA A 9 -7.37 4.51 13.36
N VAL A 10 -6.73 3.37 13.62
CA VAL A 10 -7.15 2.06 13.09
C VAL A 10 -8.46 1.60 13.72
N HIS A 11 -8.63 1.77 15.03
CA HIS A 11 -9.89 1.45 15.73
C HIS A 11 -11.06 2.29 15.22
N ASP A 12 -10.82 3.57 14.93
CA ASP A 12 -11.84 4.53 14.46
C ASP A 12 -12.05 4.47 12.92
N ASP A 13 -11.49 3.45 12.24
CA ASP A 13 -11.56 3.21 10.78
C ASP A 13 -11.03 4.35 9.89
N ILE A 14 -10.25 5.27 10.46
CA ILE A 14 -9.53 6.32 9.72
C ILE A 14 -8.39 5.69 8.90
N ILE A 15 -7.74 4.66 9.46
CA ILE A 15 -6.71 3.86 8.79
C ILE A 15 -7.25 2.44 8.66
N SER A 16 -7.42 1.97 7.43
CA SER A 16 -7.91 0.62 7.14
C SER A 16 -6.98 -0.14 6.18
N SER A 17 -7.00 -1.47 6.28
CA SER A 17 -6.30 -2.37 5.35
C SER A 17 -7.31 -3.15 4.47
N GLY A 18 -8.48 -2.54 4.25
CA GLY A 18 -9.60 -3.15 3.54
C GLY A 18 -10.03 -4.46 4.20
N LYS A 19 -9.89 -5.57 3.46
CA LYS A 19 -10.26 -6.92 3.94
C LYS A 19 -9.24 -7.54 4.91
N TYR A 20 -8.07 -6.94 5.07
CA TYR A 20 -6.99 -7.47 5.89
C TYR A 20 -6.96 -6.82 7.28
N LYS A 21 -6.45 -7.55 8.27
CA LYS A 21 -6.19 -7.01 9.60
C LYS A 21 -4.77 -6.49 9.68
N ILE A 22 -4.61 -5.26 10.19
CA ILE A 22 -3.29 -4.70 10.52
C ILE A 22 -2.72 -5.47 11.70
N GLN A 23 -1.52 -6.06 11.54
CA GLN A 23 -0.91 -6.86 12.59
C GLN A 23 -0.27 -5.97 13.65
N GLU A 24 -0.25 -6.45 14.90
CA GLU A 24 0.35 -5.75 16.03
C GLU A 24 1.84 -5.43 15.80
N ALA A 25 2.56 -6.32 15.11
CA ALA A 25 3.97 -6.16 14.79
C ALA A 25 4.25 -4.99 13.81
N ASN A 26 3.26 -4.54 13.05
CA ASN A 26 3.41 -3.41 12.12
C ASN A 26 3.42 -2.05 12.86
N PHE A 27 2.95 -1.99 14.11
CA PHE A 27 2.94 -0.75 14.88
C PHE A 27 4.33 -0.48 15.48
N GLN A 28 5.06 0.44 14.85
CA GLN A 28 6.32 0.95 15.36
C GLN A 28 6.09 2.13 16.32
N PRO A 29 7.08 2.52 17.16
CA PRO A 29 6.91 3.57 18.17
C PRO A 29 6.35 4.89 17.62
N ALA A 30 6.67 5.22 16.37
CA ALA A 30 6.20 6.45 15.72
C ALA A 30 5.79 6.29 14.23
N SER A 31 5.61 5.05 13.76
CA SER A 31 5.22 4.74 12.37
C SER A 31 4.36 3.48 12.31
N LEU A 32 3.78 3.22 11.14
CA LEU A 32 3.04 2.01 10.84
C LEU A 32 3.63 1.39 9.57
N ASP A 33 4.09 0.14 9.66
CA ASP A 33 4.63 -0.58 8.52
C ASP A 33 3.49 -1.03 7.58
N LEU A 34 3.65 -0.76 6.28
CA LEU A 34 2.70 -1.15 5.25
C LEU A 34 3.07 -2.51 4.66
N SER A 35 2.04 -3.30 4.31
CA SER A 35 2.22 -4.58 3.63
C SER A 35 1.79 -4.46 2.17
N LEU A 36 2.44 -5.24 1.31
CA LEU A 36 2.07 -5.30 -0.11
C LEU A 36 0.69 -5.94 -0.28
N GLY A 37 -0.04 -5.48 -1.31
CA GLY A 37 -1.27 -6.11 -1.75
C GLY A 37 -1.00 -7.38 -2.57
N GLU A 38 -2.01 -7.81 -3.33
CA GLU A 38 -1.91 -9.04 -4.14
C GLU A 38 -1.26 -8.81 -5.51
N LYS A 39 -1.14 -7.55 -5.94
CA LYS A 39 -0.71 -7.18 -7.29
C LYS A 39 0.45 -6.21 -7.24
N ALA A 40 1.41 -6.45 -8.13
CA ALA A 40 2.47 -5.52 -8.47
C ALA A 40 2.38 -5.17 -9.97
N TYR A 41 2.86 -3.97 -10.33
CA TYR A 41 2.85 -3.48 -11.70
C TYR A 41 4.28 -3.18 -12.14
N SER A 42 4.72 -3.82 -13.22
CA SER A 42 5.99 -3.49 -13.86
C SER A 42 5.80 -2.26 -14.73
N LEU A 43 6.64 -1.24 -14.54
CA LEU A 43 6.52 0.06 -15.19
C LEU A 43 7.74 0.36 -16.05
N VAL A 44 7.52 1.11 -17.13
CA VAL A 44 8.63 1.61 -17.97
C VAL A 44 9.53 2.60 -17.22
N CYS A 45 8.95 3.40 -16.33
CA CYS A 45 9.66 4.36 -15.49
C CYS A 45 8.80 4.78 -14.29
N SER A 46 9.44 5.36 -13.28
CA SER A 46 8.74 6.05 -12.18
C SER A 46 8.04 7.30 -12.70
N PHE A 47 6.89 7.65 -12.13
CA PHE A 47 6.10 8.79 -12.57
C PHE A 47 5.46 9.56 -11.40
N LEU A 48 5.03 10.79 -11.69
CA LEU A 48 4.24 11.63 -10.78
C LEU A 48 2.82 11.75 -11.33
N PRO A 49 1.77 11.41 -10.55
CA PRO A 49 0.39 11.46 -11.02
C PRO A 49 -0.18 12.89 -11.12
N LEU A 50 0.51 13.89 -10.55
CA LEU A 50 0.10 15.30 -10.53
C LEU A 50 -1.34 15.50 -10.02
N THR A 51 -2.27 15.84 -10.90
CA THR A 51 -3.68 16.16 -10.58
C THR A 51 -4.63 14.97 -10.73
N CYS A 52 -4.18 13.82 -11.23
CA CYS A 52 -5.00 12.61 -11.37
C CYS A 52 -4.63 11.56 -10.31
N SER A 53 -5.46 10.52 -10.18
CA SER A 53 -5.13 9.39 -9.30
C SER A 53 -3.99 8.56 -9.91
N VAL A 54 -3.23 7.86 -9.05
CA VAL A 54 -2.23 6.87 -9.50
C VAL A 54 -2.90 5.82 -10.39
N GLU A 55 -4.09 5.34 -9.98
CA GLU A 55 -4.89 4.34 -10.73
C GLU A 55 -5.23 4.80 -12.15
N ASN A 56 -5.57 6.07 -12.36
CA ASN A 56 -5.90 6.58 -13.69
C ASN A 56 -4.67 6.69 -14.60
N LYS A 57 -3.49 6.96 -14.03
CA LYS A 57 -2.25 7.15 -14.79
C LYS A 57 -1.52 5.83 -15.08
N LEU A 58 -1.71 4.83 -14.23
CA LEU A 58 -1.03 3.54 -14.27
C LEU A 58 -1.12 2.81 -15.63
N PRO A 59 -2.29 2.74 -16.32
CA PRO A 59 -2.42 1.97 -17.55
C PRO A 59 -1.56 2.47 -18.72
N GLU A 60 -1.18 3.75 -18.71
CA GLU A 60 -0.34 4.35 -19.75
C GLU A 60 1.14 3.94 -19.65
N LEU A 61 1.57 3.48 -18.48
CA LEU A 61 2.98 3.23 -18.15
C LEU A 61 3.27 1.77 -17.77
N GLN A 62 2.22 0.96 -17.55
CA GLN A 62 2.36 -0.44 -17.19
C GLN A 62 2.82 -1.28 -18.39
N ILE A 63 3.77 -2.17 -18.13
CA ILE A 63 4.24 -3.20 -19.05
C ILE A 63 3.46 -4.49 -18.77
N SER A 64 3.35 -4.87 -17.49
CA SER A 64 2.65 -6.07 -17.04
C SER A 64 2.13 -5.95 -15.61
N GLU A 65 1.07 -6.70 -15.31
CA GLU A 65 0.58 -6.97 -13.95
C GLU A 65 1.15 -8.31 -13.47
N ILE A 66 1.59 -8.35 -12.21
CA ILE A 66 2.20 -9.52 -11.58
C ILE A 66 1.43 -9.83 -10.31
N ASP A 67 0.96 -11.07 -10.18
CA ASP A 67 0.36 -11.60 -8.96
C ASP A 67 1.48 -11.99 -7.98
N ILE A 68 1.45 -11.41 -6.77
CA ILE A 68 2.50 -11.59 -5.76
C ILE A 68 2.05 -12.41 -4.55
N ARG A 69 0.89 -13.08 -4.62
CA ARG A 69 0.35 -13.89 -3.51
C ARG A 69 1.26 -15.05 -3.10
N ASP A 70 1.89 -15.70 -4.08
CA ASP A 70 2.82 -16.82 -3.87
C ASP A 70 4.30 -16.40 -3.94
N GLY A 71 4.54 -15.09 -3.91
CA GLY A 71 5.83 -14.49 -4.22
C GLY A 71 6.07 -14.35 -5.73
N ALA A 72 6.72 -13.27 -6.12
CA ALA A 72 7.12 -13.03 -7.50
C ALA A 72 8.50 -12.38 -7.56
N ILE A 73 9.18 -12.59 -8.69
CA ILE A 73 10.39 -11.86 -9.04
C ILE A 73 9.96 -10.73 -9.99
N LEU A 74 10.33 -9.51 -9.64
CA LEU A 74 10.02 -8.27 -10.37
C LEU A 74 11.19 -7.86 -11.27
#